data_AF-A0A521S2I0-F1
#
_entry.id   AF-A0A521S2I0-F1
#
_cell.length_a   1.000
_cell.length_b   1.000
_cell.length_c   1.000
_cell.angle_alpha   90.00
_cell.angle_beta   90.00
_cell.angle_gamma   90.00
#
_symmetry.space_group_name_H-M   'P 1'
#
loop_
_entity.id
_entity.type
_entity.pdbx_description
1 polymer ?
#
loop_
_entity_poly.entity_id
_entity_poly.type
_entity_poly.pdbx_seq_one_letter_code
_entity_poly.pdbx_strand_id
1 'polypeptide(L)'
;MDLYREGDFIGQYTFEWCVGASVQMTLNILRPTDDRTRATQERLWERARDLSDSPFGGANPNGWVPLLNELDIGEWRLVSVPTLDEAVREAARAIRTTDRPVSLVMWRGRHAWVMTGFTSLGDPAATDDFEVTGVNVLDPLYPHGSSRWGPSPEPNSLLTPAQLGEQFVARTSGRIDLRVPPGYLLIVPVS
;
A
#
# COMPACT_ATOMS: atom_id res chain seq x y z
N MET A 1 12.05 11.76 -1.35
CA MET A 1 11.38 11.80 -2.66
C MET A 1 9.93 11.44 -2.48
N ASP A 2 9.04 11.93 -3.34
CA ASP A 2 7.62 11.61 -3.32
C ASP A 2 7.07 11.59 -4.75
N LEU A 3 6.33 10.54 -5.08
CA LEU A 3 5.74 10.31 -6.40
C LEU A 3 4.36 10.96 -6.54
N TYR A 4 3.74 11.35 -5.43
CA TYR A 4 2.39 11.90 -5.40
C TYR A 4 2.27 13.21 -6.19
N ARG A 5 1.16 13.33 -6.91
CA ARG A 5 0.70 14.56 -7.58
C ARG A 5 -0.74 14.85 -7.18
N GLU A 6 -1.11 16.12 -7.29
CA GLU A 6 -2.51 16.52 -7.13
C GLU A 6 -3.38 15.76 -8.14
N GLY A 7 -4.44 15.11 -7.65
CA GLY A 7 -5.32 14.26 -8.45
C GLY A 7 -5.15 12.76 -8.21
N ASP A 8 -4.02 12.31 -7.66
CA ASP A 8 -3.76 10.87 -7.47
C ASP A 8 -4.69 10.24 -6.43
N PHE A 9 -5.04 11.01 -5.39
CA PHE A 9 -5.84 10.51 -4.28
C PHE A 9 -7.31 10.29 -4.64
N ILE A 10 -7.80 9.10 -4.27
CA ILE A 10 -9.22 8.79 -4.23
C ILE A 10 -9.56 7.95 -2.99
N GLY A 11 -10.61 8.36 -2.29
CA GLY A 11 -11.18 7.59 -1.19
C GLY A 11 -11.96 6.37 -1.67
N GLN A 12 -12.07 5.36 -0.81
CA GLN A 12 -12.90 4.19 -1.07
C GLN A 12 -14.39 4.56 -1.06
N TYR A 13 -15.14 4.10 -2.05
CA TYR A 13 -16.59 4.34 -2.13
C TYR A 13 -17.40 3.48 -1.15
N THR A 14 -16.85 2.36 -0.69
CA THR A 14 -17.46 1.48 0.31
C THR A 14 -16.39 0.99 1.30
N PHE A 15 -16.79 0.53 2.48
CA PHE A 15 -15.87 0.02 3.50
C PHE A 15 -15.10 -1.26 3.10
N GLU A 16 -15.45 -1.88 1.97
CA GLU A 16 -14.84 -3.12 1.48
C GLU A 16 -13.86 -2.90 0.33
N TRP A 17 -13.79 -1.68 -0.22
CA TRP A 17 -13.09 -1.37 -1.47
C TRP A 17 -11.68 -0.78 -1.28
N CYS A 18 -11.09 -0.91 -0.09
CA CYS A 18 -9.77 -0.33 0.21
C CYS A 18 -8.67 -0.80 -0.77
N VAL A 19 -8.69 -2.07 -1.20
CA VAL A 19 -7.76 -2.59 -2.23
C VAL A 19 -8.05 -1.96 -3.60
N GLY A 20 -9.31 -1.89 -4.03
CA GLY A 20 -9.67 -1.28 -5.32
C GLY A 20 -9.28 0.19 -5.39
N ALA A 21 -9.51 0.95 -4.31
CA ALA A 21 -9.07 2.34 -4.17
C ALA A 21 -7.54 2.46 -4.19
N SER A 22 -6.82 1.59 -3.47
CA SER A 22 -5.35 1.59 -3.46
C SER A 22 -4.76 1.31 -4.83
N VAL A 23 -5.30 0.34 -5.58
CA VAL A 23 -4.88 0.05 -6.96
C VAL A 23 -5.18 1.24 -7.88
N GLN A 24 -6.34 1.89 -7.73
CA GLN A 24 -6.67 3.08 -8.51
C GLN A 24 -5.69 4.24 -8.26
N MET A 25 -5.33 4.50 -6.99
CA MET A 25 -4.29 5.49 -6.65
C MET A 25 -2.93 5.11 -7.23
N THR A 26 -2.52 3.84 -7.16
CA THR A 26 -1.29 3.36 -7.82
C THR A 26 -1.32 3.63 -9.33
N LEU A 27 -2.45 3.40 -9.99
CA LEU A 27 -2.59 3.69 -11.42
C LEU A 27 -2.49 5.18 -11.73
N ASN A 28 -3.10 6.04 -10.91
CA ASN A 28 -3.02 7.49 -11.10
C ASN A 28 -1.59 8.02 -10.92
N ILE A 29 -0.82 7.46 -9.98
CA ILE A 29 0.59 7.82 -9.79
C ILE A 29 1.44 7.43 -11.02
N LEU A 30 1.20 6.22 -11.56
CA LEU A 30 2.05 5.63 -12.60
C LEU A 30 1.67 6.04 -14.03
N ARG A 31 0.44 6.51 -14.24
CA ARG A 31 -0.08 6.90 -15.55
C ARG A 31 -0.37 8.38 -15.58
N PRO A 32 -0.34 9.05 -16.74
CA PRO A 32 -0.78 10.43 -16.87
C PRO A 32 -2.33 10.51 -16.84
N THR A 33 -2.96 9.97 -15.80
CA THR A 33 -4.42 9.89 -15.63
C THR A 33 -4.81 10.18 -14.20
N ASP A 34 -5.90 10.91 -14.00
CA ASP A 34 -6.53 11.19 -12.71
C ASP A 34 -7.91 10.50 -12.62
N ASP A 35 -7.97 9.21 -12.96
CA ASP A 35 -9.24 8.48 -12.93
C ASP A 35 -9.70 8.34 -11.49
N ARG A 36 -10.78 9.06 -11.17
CA ARG A 36 -11.41 9.12 -9.86
C ARG A 36 -12.85 8.61 -9.90
N THR A 37 -13.15 7.72 -10.84
CA THR A 37 -14.51 7.19 -11.01
C THR A 37 -14.78 5.99 -10.12
N ARG A 38 -16.04 5.89 -9.64
CA ARG A 38 -16.55 4.73 -8.91
C ARG A 38 -16.51 3.45 -9.74
N ALA A 39 -16.82 3.54 -11.04
CA ALA A 39 -16.85 2.39 -11.94
C ALA A 39 -15.47 1.73 -12.09
N THR A 40 -14.40 2.52 -12.16
CA THR A 40 -13.05 1.96 -12.14
C THR A 40 -12.74 1.29 -10.81
N GLN A 41 -13.06 1.93 -9.68
CA GLN A 41 -12.81 1.35 -8.36
C GLN A 41 -13.56 0.02 -8.15
N GLU A 42 -14.81 -0.05 -8.61
CA GLU A 42 -15.66 -1.25 -8.58
C GLU A 42 -15.00 -2.39 -9.36
N ARG A 43 -14.67 -2.15 -10.64
CA ARG A 43 -14.01 -3.13 -11.51
C ARG A 43 -12.69 -3.65 -10.92
N LEU A 44 -11.87 -2.76 -10.34
CA LEU A 44 -10.61 -3.15 -9.72
C LEU A 44 -10.84 -3.99 -8.46
N TRP A 45 -11.81 -3.61 -7.62
CA TRP A 45 -12.17 -4.38 -6.43
C TRP A 45 -12.75 -5.75 -6.79
N GLU A 46 -13.68 -5.83 -7.74
CA GLU A 46 -14.26 -7.09 -8.22
C GLU A 46 -13.16 -8.02 -8.74
N ARG A 47 -12.27 -7.51 -9.60
CA ARG A 47 -11.17 -8.32 -10.13
C ARG A 47 -10.21 -8.78 -9.03
N ALA A 48 -9.84 -7.91 -8.09
CA ALA A 48 -9.01 -8.29 -6.95
C ALA A 48 -9.70 -9.34 -6.07
N ARG A 49 -11.02 -9.26 -5.92
CA ARG A 49 -11.80 -10.24 -5.15
C ARG A 49 -11.81 -11.61 -5.82
N ASP A 50 -12.13 -11.66 -7.11
CA ASP A 50 -12.16 -12.87 -7.91
C ASP A 50 -10.83 -13.61 -7.88
N LEU A 51 -9.72 -12.87 -7.88
CA LEU A 51 -8.36 -13.42 -7.81
C LEU A 51 -7.94 -13.86 -6.39
N SER A 52 -8.66 -13.45 -5.35
CA SER A 52 -8.21 -13.59 -3.95
C SER A 52 -8.84 -14.75 -3.16
N ASP A 53 -9.92 -15.35 -3.68
CA ASP A 53 -10.80 -16.30 -2.94
C ASP A 53 -11.12 -15.83 -1.51
N SER A 54 -11.27 -14.52 -1.31
CA SER A 54 -11.44 -13.92 0.02
C SER A 54 -12.78 -14.35 0.65
N PRO A 55 -12.78 -14.88 1.89
CA PRO A 55 -14.02 -15.21 2.60
C PRO A 55 -14.74 -13.97 3.17
N PHE A 56 -14.23 -12.77 2.89
CA PHE A 56 -14.74 -11.49 3.39
C PHE A 56 -15.20 -10.58 2.25
N GLY A 57 -15.80 -9.45 2.60
CA GLY A 57 -16.23 -8.41 1.67
C GLY A 57 -15.11 -7.76 0.84
N GLY A 58 -13.90 -7.70 1.39
CA GLY A 58 -12.73 -7.13 0.71
C GLY A 58 -11.85 -8.17 0.02
N ALA A 59 -11.01 -7.70 -0.91
CA ALA A 59 -9.92 -8.49 -1.46
C ALA A 59 -8.76 -8.62 -0.45
N ASN A 60 -7.88 -9.60 -0.68
CA ASN A 60 -6.68 -9.82 0.12
C ASN A 60 -5.44 -9.88 -0.79
N PRO A 61 -4.21 -9.96 -0.24
CA PRO A 61 -2.99 -9.94 -1.05
C PRO A 61 -2.90 -11.02 -2.14
N ASN A 62 -3.57 -12.17 -2.00
CA ASN A 62 -3.59 -13.20 -3.04
C ASN A 62 -4.29 -12.74 -4.33
N GLY A 63 -5.19 -11.75 -4.27
CA GLY A 63 -5.80 -11.17 -5.47
C GLY A 63 -5.32 -9.76 -5.80
N TRP A 64 -4.80 -9.02 -4.83
CA TRP A 64 -4.19 -7.72 -5.07
C TRP A 64 -2.92 -7.83 -5.91
N VAL A 65 -2.01 -8.75 -5.57
CA VAL A 65 -0.75 -8.92 -6.31
C VAL A 65 -0.99 -9.34 -7.77
N PRO A 66 -1.79 -10.39 -8.07
CA PRO A 66 -2.05 -10.75 -9.46
C PRO A 66 -2.75 -9.64 -10.24
N LEU A 67 -3.67 -8.89 -9.62
CA LEU A 67 -4.30 -7.73 -10.28
C LEU A 67 -3.25 -6.70 -10.70
N LEU A 68 -2.32 -6.31 -9.83
CA LEU A 68 -1.25 -5.37 -10.20
C LEU A 68 -0.42 -5.90 -11.38
N ASN A 69 -0.15 -7.20 -11.40
CA ASN A 69 0.61 -7.85 -12.48
C ASN A 69 -0.20 -8.01 -13.80
N GLU A 70 -1.51 -7.87 -13.78
CA GLU A 70 -2.38 -7.84 -14.98
C GLU A 70 -2.50 -6.44 -15.60
N LEU A 71 -2.07 -5.39 -14.89
CA LEU A 71 -2.34 -3.99 -15.26
C LEU A 71 -1.24 -3.33 -16.12
N ASP A 72 -0.31 -4.09 -16.69
CA ASP A 72 0.80 -3.58 -17.52
C ASP A 72 1.64 -2.48 -16.83
N ILE A 73 1.82 -2.57 -15.51
CA ILE A 73 2.54 -1.59 -14.66
C ILE A 73 3.84 -2.14 -14.04
N GLY A 74 4.38 -3.21 -14.62
CA GLY A 74 5.56 -3.92 -14.11
C GLY A 74 5.20 -5.07 -13.16
N GLU A 75 6.24 -5.74 -12.66
CA GLU A 75 6.08 -6.87 -11.74
C GLU A 75 6.02 -6.41 -10.28
N TRP A 76 5.10 -7.01 -9.54
CA TRP A 76 4.82 -6.77 -8.14
C TRP A 76 4.83 -8.09 -7.36
N ARG A 77 5.36 -8.06 -6.14
CA ARG A 77 5.40 -9.22 -5.24
C ARG A 77 4.96 -8.86 -3.83
N LEU A 78 4.35 -9.84 -3.15
CA LEU A 78 4.11 -9.76 -1.71
C LEU A 78 5.41 -10.04 -0.95
N VAL A 79 5.69 -9.20 0.04
CA VAL A 79 6.81 -9.35 0.97
C VAL A 79 6.27 -9.37 2.38
N SER A 80 6.90 -10.17 3.24
CA SER A 80 6.67 -10.17 4.68
C SER A 80 8.01 -10.00 5.38
N VAL A 81 8.12 -8.96 6.21
CA VAL A 81 9.34 -8.69 6.99
C VAL A 81 9.03 -8.63 8.49
N PRO A 82 9.98 -8.99 9.36
CA PRO A 82 9.72 -9.16 10.79
C PRO A 82 9.51 -7.85 11.56
N THR A 83 10.09 -6.73 11.10
CA THR A 83 10.09 -5.47 11.85
C THR A 83 9.53 -4.30 11.03
N LEU A 84 9.03 -3.27 11.74
CA LEU A 84 8.55 -2.05 11.11
C LEU A 84 9.68 -1.29 10.40
N ASP A 85 10.87 -1.26 11.02
CA ASP A 85 12.06 -0.63 10.43
C ASP A 85 12.45 -1.30 9.11
N GLU A 86 12.54 -2.63 9.08
CA GLU A 86 12.79 -3.37 7.83
C GLU A 86 11.70 -3.10 6.80
N ALA A 87 10.44 -2.96 7.22
CA ALA A 87 9.34 -2.69 6.29
C ALA A 87 9.44 -1.31 5.64
N VAL A 88 9.71 -0.25 6.42
CA VAL A 88 9.85 1.10 5.85
C VAL A 88 11.12 1.21 5.00
N ARG A 89 12.19 0.49 5.36
CA ARG A 89 13.43 0.42 4.56
C ARG A 89 13.24 -0.32 3.24
N GLU A 90 12.58 -1.47 3.24
CA GLU A 90 12.24 -2.23 2.04
C GLU A 90 11.36 -1.38 1.10
N ALA A 91 10.35 -0.70 1.65
CA ALA A 91 9.47 0.17 0.88
C ALA A 91 10.22 1.38 0.29
N ALA A 92 11.05 2.07 1.08
CA ALA A 92 11.85 3.19 0.61
C ALA A 92 12.85 2.79 -0.48
N ARG A 93 13.51 1.64 -0.32
CA ARG A 93 14.40 1.08 -1.34
C ARG A 93 13.64 0.79 -2.63
N ALA A 94 12.50 0.11 -2.55
CA ALA A 94 11.68 -0.22 -3.72
C ALA A 94 11.22 1.04 -4.46
N ILE A 95 10.70 2.06 -3.75
CA ILE A 95 10.32 3.35 -4.35
C ILE A 95 11.53 3.99 -5.03
N ARG A 96 12.68 4.02 -4.35
CA ARG A 96 13.89 4.67 -4.86
C ARG A 96 14.45 4.01 -6.11
N THR A 97 14.42 2.68 -6.20
CA THR A 97 15.02 1.94 -7.32
C THR A 97 14.09 1.76 -8.50
N THR A 98 12.77 1.81 -8.28
CA THR A 98 11.77 1.53 -9.33
C THR A 98 11.00 2.76 -9.78
N ASP A 99 11.04 3.87 -9.02
CA ASP A 99 10.20 5.05 -9.22
C ASP A 99 8.69 4.74 -9.21
N ARG A 100 8.29 3.71 -8.44
CA ARG A 100 6.90 3.27 -8.28
C ARG A 100 6.49 3.23 -6.79
N PRO A 101 5.21 3.46 -6.46
CA PRO A 101 4.76 3.46 -5.07
C PRO A 101 4.75 2.03 -4.49
N VAL A 102 4.62 1.91 -3.18
CA VAL A 102 4.52 0.61 -2.47
C VAL A 102 3.16 0.50 -1.81
N SER A 103 2.54 -0.66 -1.86
CA SER A 103 1.29 -0.87 -1.12
C SER A 103 1.56 -1.46 0.26
N LEU A 104 0.87 -0.94 1.27
CA LEU A 104 0.98 -1.35 2.66
C LEU A 104 -0.27 -2.12 3.09
N VAL A 105 -0.07 -3.29 3.69
CA VAL A 105 -1.16 -4.13 4.20
C VAL A 105 -1.34 -3.83 5.69
N MET A 106 -2.29 -2.94 5.97
CA MET A 106 -2.50 -2.29 7.26
C MET A 106 -3.36 -3.12 8.23
N TRP A 107 -3.35 -2.73 9.51
CA TRP A 107 -4.27 -3.25 10.54
C TRP A 107 -4.27 -4.78 10.66
N ARG A 108 -3.09 -5.40 10.58
CA ARG A 108 -2.89 -6.87 10.58
C ARG A 108 -3.53 -7.57 9.38
N GLY A 109 -3.56 -6.91 8.22
CA GLY A 109 -4.14 -7.46 6.99
C GLY A 109 -5.63 -7.22 6.81
N ARG A 110 -6.15 -6.12 7.37
CA ARG A 110 -7.57 -5.75 7.28
C ARG A 110 -7.82 -4.49 6.46
N HIS A 111 -6.76 -3.79 6.08
CA HIS A 111 -6.85 -2.52 5.35
C HIS A 111 -5.65 -2.34 4.43
N ALA A 112 -5.76 -1.37 3.52
CA ALA A 112 -4.83 -1.16 2.43
C ALA A 112 -4.50 0.33 2.32
N TRP A 113 -3.22 0.69 2.39
CA TRP A 113 -2.72 2.04 2.12
C TRP A 113 -1.70 1.99 0.97
N VAL A 114 -1.36 3.16 0.42
CA VAL A 114 -0.27 3.33 -0.55
C VAL A 114 0.79 4.25 0.04
N MET A 115 2.05 3.84 0.02
CA MET A 115 3.21 4.67 0.30
C MET A 115 3.75 5.25 -1.00
N THR A 116 3.75 6.57 -1.13
CA THR A 116 4.12 7.28 -2.37
C THR A 116 5.53 7.85 -2.33
N GLY A 117 6.11 7.97 -1.14
CA GLY A 117 7.38 8.65 -0.94
C GLY A 117 7.97 8.42 0.44
N PHE A 118 9.18 8.94 0.63
CA PHE A 118 9.92 8.88 1.88
C PHE A 118 10.97 10.00 2.00
N THR A 119 11.36 10.29 3.24
CA THR A 119 12.59 11.03 3.58
C THR A 119 13.58 10.09 4.25
N SER A 120 14.87 10.23 3.93
CA SER A 120 15.91 9.41 4.53
C SER A 120 17.22 10.15 4.75
N LEU A 121 18.01 9.67 5.71
CA LEU A 121 19.44 9.93 5.82
C LEU A 121 20.17 8.83 5.05
N GLY A 122 21.00 9.21 4.08
CA GLY A 122 21.57 8.26 3.10
C GLY A 122 20.61 7.95 1.94
N ASP A 123 21.17 7.62 0.77
CA ASP A 123 20.39 7.23 -0.42
C ASP A 123 20.18 5.71 -0.41
N PRO A 124 18.93 5.21 -0.33
CA PRO A 124 18.65 3.78 -0.38
C PRO A 124 19.19 3.10 -1.65
N ALA A 125 19.35 3.80 -2.78
CA ALA A 125 19.96 3.19 -3.97
C ALA A 125 21.49 3.02 -3.87
N ALA A 126 22.15 3.77 -3.00
CA ALA A 126 23.62 3.81 -2.91
C ALA A 126 24.19 2.97 -1.75
N THR A 127 23.41 2.74 -0.69
CA THR A 127 23.89 2.08 0.52
C THR A 127 22.79 1.27 1.22
N ASP A 128 23.21 0.29 2.01
CA ASP A 128 22.38 -0.38 3.01
C ASP A 128 22.38 0.35 4.35
N ASP A 129 23.30 1.29 4.57
CA ASP A 129 23.34 2.13 5.77
C ASP A 129 22.60 3.46 5.52
N PHE A 130 21.27 3.41 5.57
CA PHE A 130 20.38 4.56 5.47
C PHE A 130 19.32 4.50 6.55
N GLU A 131 18.73 5.62 6.93
CA GLU A 131 17.64 5.69 7.92
C GLU A 131 16.43 6.36 7.29
N VAL A 132 15.25 5.73 7.33
CA VAL A 132 14.00 6.36 6.88
C VAL A 132 13.45 7.22 8.01
N THR A 133 13.36 8.53 7.79
CA THR A 133 12.89 9.49 8.80
C THR A 133 11.42 9.87 8.62
N GLY A 134 10.85 9.59 7.45
CA GLY A 134 9.46 9.90 7.14
C GLY A 134 8.96 9.15 5.91
N VAL A 135 7.64 8.95 5.84
CA VAL A 135 6.93 8.27 4.75
C VAL A 135 5.71 9.08 4.32
N ASN A 136 5.51 9.22 3.02
CA ASN A 136 4.32 9.83 2.44
C ASN A 136 3.29 8.74 2.16
N VAL A 137 2.05 8.91 2.62
CA VAL A 137 1.01 7.88 2.52
C VAL A 137 -0.33 8.39 2.01
N LEU A 138 -1.09 7.47 1.41
CA LEU A 138 -2.48 7.63 1.02
C LEU A 138 -3.32 6.54 1.70
N ASP A 139 -4.23 6.96 2.58
CA ASP A 139 -5.25 6.09 3.17
C ASP A 139 -6.58 6.29 2.43
N PRO A 140 -7.10 5.26 1.72
CA PRO A 140 -8.37 5.38 1.02
C PRO A 140 -9.56 5.63 1.95
N LEU A 141 -9.42 5.45 3.26
CA LEU A 141 -10.49 5.68 4.22
C LEU A 141 -10.64 7.17 4.63
N TYR A 142 -9.68 8.04 4.30
CA TYR A 142 -9.79 9.48 4.58
C TYR A 142 -11.07 10.09 3.94
N PRO A 143 -11.83 10.96 4.64
CA PRO A 143 -11.54 11.60 5.94
C PRO A 143 -12.04 10.84 7.17
N HIS A 144 -12.37 9.57 7.03
CA HIS A 144 -12.80 8.72 8.14
C HIS A 144 -11.59 8.13 8.87
N GLY A 145 -11.77 6.97 9.50
CA GLY A 145 -10.74 6.28 10.24
C GLY A 145 -11.27 5.03 10.90
N SER A 146 -10.45 4.44 11.76
CA SER A 146 -10.79 3.26 12.54
C SER A 146 -11.01 3.65 14.00
N SER A 147 -12.11 3.19 14.59
CA SER A 147 -12.32 3.32 16.04
C SER A 147 -11.27 2.59 16.87
N ARG A 148 -10.56 1.62 16.27
CA ARG A 148 -9.49 0.85 16.92
C ARG A 148 -8.09 1.40 16.65
N TRP A 149 -7.85 1.94 15.47
CA TRP A 149 -6.50 2.29 14.99
C TRP A 149 -6.28 3.80 14.84
N GLY A 150 -7.32 4.61 15.00
CA GLY A 150 -7.24 6.07 14.92
C GLY A 150 -7.75 6.64 13.60
N PRO A 151 -7.68 7.98 13.45
CA PRO A 151 -8.09 8.66 12.24
C PRO A 151 -7.20 8.31 11.05
N SER A 152 -7.76 8.34 9.85
CA SER A 152 -6.97 8.31 8.61
C SER A 152 -6.19 9.61 8.46
N PRO A 153 -4.90 9.56 8.09
CA PRO A 153 -4.14 10.78 7.79
C PRO A 153 -4.70 11.49 6.55
N GLU A 154 -4.47 12.80 6.44
CA GLU A 154 -4.77 13.55 5.22
C GLU A 154 -3.98 12.98 4.03
N PRO A 155 -4.52 13.05 2.79
CA PRO A 155 -3.81 12.57 1.61
C PRO A 155 -2.42 13.21 1.50
N ASN A 156 -1.42 12.37 1.27
CA ASN A 156 -0.01 12.72 1.18
C ASN A 156 0.62 13.27 2.48
N SER A 157 0.06 12.92 3.64
CA SER A 157 0.70 13.23 4.92
C SER A 157 2.07 12.58 5.03
N LEU A 158 3.05 13.34 5.52
CA LEU A 158 4.37 12.84 5.91
C LEU A 158 4.32 12.33 7.35
N LEU A 159 4.41 11.02 7.54
CA LEU A 159 4.42 10.36 8.84
C LEU A 159 5.83 9.92 9.22
N THR A 160 6.21 10.04 10.48
CA THR A 160 7.38 9.32 11.00
C THR A 160 7.11 7.81 11.01
N PRO A 161 8.14 6.94 10.98
CA PRO A 161 7.95 5.51 11.15
C PRO A 161 7.17 5.14 12.42
N ALA A 162 7.38 5.86 13.51
CA ALA A 162 6.64 5.66 14.75
C ALA A 162 5.13 5.92 14.59
N GLN A 163 4.75 7.03 13.95
CA GLN A 163 3.34 7.34 13.65
C GLN A 163 2.72 6.32 12.69
N LEU A 164 3.46 5.88 11.67
CA LEU A 164 3.01 4.80 10.80
C LEU A 164 2.73 3.51 11.59
N GLY A 165 3.61 3.17 12.53
CA GLY A 165 3.54 1.98 13.38
C GLY A 165 2.32 1.89 14.29
N GLU A 166 1.61 2.99 14.52
CA GLU A 166 0.32 2.97 15.24
C GLU A 166 -0.76 2.21 14.46
N GLN A 167 -0.64 2.16 13.12
CA GLN A 167 -1.63 1.55 12.22
C GLN A 167 -1.05 0.44 11.34
N PHE A 168 0.21 0.56 10.92
CA PHE A 168 0.90 -0.49 10.19
C PHE A 168 1.43 -1.51 11.19
N VAL A 169 0.67 -2.59 11.37
CA VAL A 169 0.93 -3.60 12.40
C VAL A 169 1.03 -4.97 11.76
N ALA A 170 2.06 -5.73 12.15
CA ALA A 170 2.33 -7.05 11.65
C ALA A 170 1.11 -7.99 11.68
N ARG A 171 0.91 -8.73 10.59
CA ARG A 171 -0.08 -9.79 10.49
C ARG A 171 0.44 -11.03 11.20
N THR A 172 -0.29 -11.50 12.21
CA THR A 172 0.00 -12.75 12.94
C THR A 172 -1.00 -13.87 12.69
N SER A 173 -2.10 -13.58 11.97
CA SER A 173 -3.17 -14.55 11.72
C SER A 173 -2.95 -15.36 10.45
N GLY A 174 -3.15 -16.67 10.51
CA GLY A 174 -3.16 -17.59 9.37
C GLY A 174 -4.54 -17.86 8.77
N ARG A 175 -5.57 -17.03 9.04
CA ARG A 175 -6.93 -17.24 8.50
C ARG A 175 -7.00 -17.27 6.98
N ILE A 176 -6.09 -16.54 6.32
CA ILE A 176 -5.88 -16.58 4.87
C ILE A 176 -4.42 -16.99 4.68
N ASP A 177 -4.19 -18.07 3.96
CA ASP A 177 -2.84 -18.47 3.56
C ASP A 177 -2.34 -17.54 2.45
N LEU A 178 -1.36 -16.70 2.77
CA LEU A 178 -0.71 -15.79 1.82
C LEU A 178 0.64 -16.32 1.34
N ARG A 179 1.01 -17.56 1.72
CA ARG A 179 2.28 -18.21 1.36
C ARG A 179 3.53 -17.41 1.76
N VAL A 180 3.39 -16.55 2.78
CA VAL A 180 4.45 -15.75 3.39
C VAL A 180 4.34 -15.87 4.92
N PRO A 181 5.47 -15.77 5.66
CA PRO A 181 5.44 -15.85 7.12
C PRO A 181 4.67 -14.67 7.73
N PRO A 182 4.27 -14.76 9.01
CA PRO A 182 3.80 -13.61 9.79
C PRO A 182 4.78 -12.44 9.75
N GLY A 183 4.28 -11.21 9.68
CA GLY A 183 5.13 -10.03 9.56
C GLY A 183 4.40 -8.79 9.08
N TYR A 184 5.15 -7.72 8.85
CA TYR A 184 4.72 -6.51 8.16
C TYR A 184 4.65 -6.82 6.68
N LEU A 185 3.47 -6.64 6.10
CA LEU A 185 3.17 -7.06 4.74
C LEU A 185 3.20 -5.85 3.80
N LEU A 186 3.96 -6.00 2.73
CA LEU A 186 4.14 -4.99 1.68
C LEU A 186 3.90 -5.64 0.32
N ILE A 187 3.33 -4.90 -0.62
CA ILE A 187 3.37 -5.30 -2.03
C ILE A 187 4.29 -4.30 -2.74
N VAL A 188 5.42 -4.81 -3.21
CA VAL A 188 6.52 -3.99 -3.73
C VAL A 188 6.72 -4.23 -5.23
N PRO A 189 7.05 -3.19 -6.00
CA PRO A 189 7.52 -3.32 -7.37
C PRO A 189 8.92 -3.95 -7.40
N VAL A 190 9.24 -4.73 -8.44
CA VAL A 190 10.51 -5.50 -8.54
C VAL A 190 11.47 -4.94 -9.60
N SER A 191 10.96 -4.33 -10.67
CA SER A 191 11.75 -3.78 -11.79
C SER A 191 11.03 -2.65 -12.51
#